data_AF-A0A081QBI5-F1
#
_entry.id   AF-A0A081QBI5-F1
#
_cell.length_a   1.000
_cell.length_b   1.000
_cell.length_c   1.000
_cell.angle_alpha   90.00
_cell.angle_beta   90.00
_cell.angle_gamma   90.00
#
_symmetry.space_group_name_H-M   'P 1'
#
loop_
_entity.id
_entity.type
_entity.pdbx_description
1 polymer ?
#
loop_
_entity_poly.entity_id
_entity_poly.type
_entity_poly.pdbx_seq_one_letter_code
_entity_poly.pdbx_strand_id
1 'polypeptide(L)'
;MDNVVRLHLKTGTDSRQELVDFCLNSKKQYVAIGWSSQSEDLYRESFQEYYQRVKELSGRANPAINVFRDAKVDDLFWTRDLDGRYWICRVKSPVEVVCDKRLDIGAVLPVEAYNF
;
A
#
# COMPACT_ATOMS: atom_id res chain seq x y z
N MET A 1 -7.77 13.68 4.16
CA MET A 1 -6.80 14.09 5.21
C MET A 1 -6.32 15.50 4.92
N ASP A 2 -6.18 16.39 5.91
CA ASP A 2 -5.63 17.74 5.70
C ASP A 2 -4.09 17.80 5.70
N ASN A 3 -3.42 16.64 5.83
CA ASN A 3 -1.96 16.50 5.88
C ASN A 3 -1.46 15.60 4.75
N VAL A 4 -0.40 16.03 4.07
CA VAL A 4 0.29 15.25 3.04
C VAL A 4 1.10 14.12 3.70
N VAL A 5 0.68 12.87 3.48
CA VAL A 5 1.32 11.69 4.10
C VAL A 5 2.37 11.08 3.18
N ARG A 6 3.52 10.75 3.76
CA ARG A 6 4.57 9.95 3.11
C ARG A 6 4.30 8.46 3.34
N LEU A 7 4.27 7.68 2.26
CA LEU A 7 4.27 6.22 2.33
C LEU A 7 5.56 5.69 1.71
N HIS A 8 6.15 4.69 2.36
CA HIS A 8 7.32 4.00 1.85
C HIS A 8 6.90 2.73 1.12
N LEU A 9 7.30 2.59 -0.15
CA LEU A 9 7.17 1.32 -0.89
C LEU A 9 8.21 0.32 -0.38
N LYS A 10 7.93 -0.26 0.78
CA LYS A 10 8.82 -1.19 1.46
C LYS A 10 7.98 -2.24 2.20
N THR A 11 7.80 -3.39 1.56
CA THR A 11 7.27 -4.61 2.17
C THR A 11 8.42 -5.47 2.70
N GLY A 12 8.12 -6.70 3.14
CA GLY A 12 9.10 -7.71 3.52
C GLY A 12 9.83 -8.38 2.35
N THR A 13 9.60 -7.96 1.09
CA THR A 13 10.29 -8.53 -0.08
C THR A 13 11.71 -7.99 -0.26
N ASP A 14 12.61 -8.87 -0.70
CA ASP A 14 13.96 -8.49 -1.16
C ASP A 14 13.95 -7.96 -2.61
N SER A 15 12.92 -8.31 -3.40
CA SER A 15 12.73 -7.83 -4.78
C SER A 15 12.19 -6.39 -4.82
N ARG A 16 12.93 -5.45 -4.25
CA ARG A 16 12.52 -4.04 -4.12
C ARG A 16 12.22 -3.35 -5.45
N GLN A 17 13.00 -3.64 -6.48
CA GLN A 17 12.79 -3.04 -7.80
C GLN A 17 11.44 -3.49 -8.37
N GLU A 18 11.12 -4.77 -8.25
CA GLU A 18 9.84 -5.31 -8.73
C GLU A 18 8.64 -4.75 -7.96
N LEU A 19 8.77 -4.53 -6.65
CA LEU A 19 7.74 -3.86 -5.85
C LEU A 19 7.47 -2.44 -6.37
N VAL A 20 8.55 -1.68 -6.65
CA VAL A 20 8.43 -0.32 -7.20
C VAL A 20 7.82 -0.35 -8.60
N ASP A 21 8.24 -1.29 -9.46
CA ASP A 21 7.71 -1.43 -10.81
C ASP A 21 6.23 -1.81 -10.81
N PHE A 22 5.82 -2.73 -9.93
CA PHE A 22 4.43 -3.09 -9.70
C PHE A 22 3.61 -1.86 -9.29
N CYS A 23 4.12 -1.06 -8.34
CA CYS A 23 3.40 0.09 -7.78
C CYS A 23 3.32 1.28 -8.75
N LEU A 24 4.43 1.65 -9.39
CA LEU A 24 4.55 2.95 -10.06
C LEU A 24 4.71 2.85 -11.58
N ASN A 25 5.36 1.80 -12.09
CA ASN A 25 5.73 1.67 -13.50
C ASN A 25 4.81 0.74 -14.31
N SER A 26 3.67 0.35 -13.75
CA SER A 26 2.69 -0.50 -14.42
C SER A 26 1.46 0.29 -14.86
N LYS A 27 0.67 -0.27 -15.80
CA LYS A 27 -0.54 0.40 -16.33
C LYS A 27 -1.59 0.69 -15.24
N LYS A 28 -1.62 -0.11 -14.18
CA LYS A 28 -2.47 0.11 -13.00
C LYS A 28 -1.55 0.41 -11.83
N GLN A 29 -1.55 1.64 -11.36
CA GLN A 29 -0.64 2.05 -10.30
C GLN A 29 -1.26 1.85 -8.92
N TYR A 30 -0.40 1.56 -7.96
CA TYR A 30 -0.77 1.28 -6.58
C TYR A 30 0.23 1.89 -5.61
N VAL A 31 -0.20 2.08 -4.37
CA VAL A 31 0.70 2.07 -3.21
C VAL A 31 0.42 0.77 -2.47
N ALA A 32 1.46 -0.01 -2.17
CA ALA A 32 1.33 -1.33 -1.55
C ALA A 32 1.88 -1.34 -0.11
N ILE A 33 1.28 -2.18 0.74
CA ILE A 33 1.78 -2.49 2.09
C ILE A 33 1.94 -4.01 2.30
N GLY A 34 2.75 -4.33 3.32
CA GLY A 34 3.25 -5.66 3.67
C GLY A 34 2.22 -6.68 4.15
N TRP A 35 2.70 -7.72 4.85
CA TRP A 35 1.90 -8.66 5.64
C TRP A 35 0.99 -9.57 4.81
N SER A 36 1.49 -10.10 3.69
CA SER A 36 0.69 -10.96 2.79
C SER A 36 0.16 -12.24 3.47
N SER A 37 0.83 -12.72 4.53
CA SER A 37 0.32 -13.87 5.31
C SER A 37 -0.99 -13.56 6.05
N GLN A 38 -1.25 -12.29 6.36
CA GLN A 38 -2.47 -11.88 7.07
C GLN A 38 -3.66 -11.74 6.11
N SER A 39 -3.40 -11.61 4.81
CA SER A 39 -4.41 -11.60 3.75
C SER A 39 -4.77 -12.99 3.21
N GLU A 40 -4.16 -14.05 3.75
CA GLU A 40 -4.51 -15.43 3.36
C GLU A 40 -5.98 -15.73 3.72
N ASP A 41 -6.69 -16.33 2.76
CA ASP A 41 -8.13 -16.63 2.79
C ASP A 41 -9.06 -15.41 2.89
N LEU A 42 -8.55 -14.19 2.71
CA LEU A 42 -9.36 -12.97 2.67
C LEU A 42 -9.74 -12.58 1.24
N TYR A 43 -10.93 -12.02 1.08
CA TYR A 43 -11.41 -11.41 -0.16
C TYR A 43 -11.24 -9.89 -0.13
N ARG A 44 -11.35 -9.24 -1.29
CA ARG A 44 -11.00 -7.82 -1.46
C ARG A 44 -11.72 -6.86 -0.52
N GLU A 45 -12.96 -7.18 -0.13
CA GLU A 45 -13.79 -6.36 0.77
C GLU A 45 -13.46 -6.56 2.26
N SER A 46 -12.54 -7.48 2.60
CA SER A 46 -12.18 -7.86 3.97
C SER A 46 -11.09 -6.99 4.61
N PHE A 47 -10.91 -5.73 4.17
CA PHE A 47 -9.81 -4.90 4.70
C PHE A 47 -9.90 -4.70 6.22
N GLN A 48 -11.09 -4.60 6.78
CA GLN A 48 -11.26 -4.48 8.24
C GLN A 48 -10.74 -5.72 8.98
N GLU A 49 -10.92 -6.91 8.42
CA GLU A 49 -10.41 -8.15 9.01
C GLU A 49 -8.89 -8.23 8.87
N TYR A 50 -8.36 -7.94 7.68
CA TYR A 50 -6.92 -7.81 7.44
C TYR A 50 -6.28 -6.80 8.42
N TYR A 51 -6.91 -5.65 8.63
CA TYR A 51 -6.48 -4.62 9.57
C TYR A 51 -6.34 -5.16 11.00
N GLN A 52 -7.32 -5.93 11.49
CA GLN A 52 -7.24 -6.52 12.83
C GLN A 52 -6.13 -7.55 12.92
N ARG A 53 -6.00 -8.46 11.93
CA ARG A 53 -4.92 -9.46 11.90
C ARG A 53 -3.53 -8.82 11.95
N VAL A 54 -3.29 -7.78 11.15
CA VAL A 54 -2.02 -7.03 11.17
C VAL A 54 -1.80 -6.33 12.51
N LYS A 55 -2.84 -5.73 13.10
CA LYS A 55 -2.77 -5.05 14.41
C LYS A 55 -2.46 -6.03 15.55
N GLU A 56 -3.05 -7.22 15.54
CA GLU A 56 -2.80 -8.29 16.51
C GLU A 56 -1.36 -8.79 16.40
N LEU A 57 -0.88 -9.08 15.18
CA LEU A 57 0.49 -9.52 14.91
C LEU A 57 1.54 -8.54 15.43
N SER A 58 1.29 -7.23 15.27
CA SER A 58 2.25 -6.18 15.64
C SER A 58 2.05 -5.62 17.05
N GLY A 59 1.03 -6.08 17.78
CA GLY A 59 0.65 -5.59 19.12
C GLY A 59 0.15 -4.13 19.17
N ARG A 60 0.21 -3.40 18.05
CA ARG A 60 -0.27 -2.01 17.89
C ARG A 60 -0.52 -1.73 16.41
N ALA A 61 -1.45 -0.84 16.09
CA ALA A 61 -1.69 -0.50 14.69
C ALA A 61 -0.50 0.23 14.06
N ASN A 62 0.11 -0.35 13.03
CA ASN A 62 1.18 0.29 12.27
C ASN A 62 0.64 1.59 11.60
N PRO A 63 1.39 2.71 11.62
CA PRO A 63 0.95 3.94 10.95
C PRO A 63 0.54 3.74 9.48
N ALA A 64 1.23 2.88 8.73
CA ALA A 64 0.93 2.64 7.32
C ALA A 64 -0.46 2.04 7.11
N ILE A 65 -0.86 1.06 7.94
CA ILE A 65 -2.18 0.42 7.78
C ILE A 65 -3.32 1.33 8.25
N ASN A 66 -3.06 2.23 9.20
CA ASN A 66 -4.03 3.28 9.57
C ASN A 66 -4.26 4.25 8.41
N VAL A 67 -3.21 4.64 7.70
CA VAL A 67 -3.33 5.49 6.50
C VAL A 67 -4.19 4.79 5.44
N PHE A 68 -3.99 3.49 5.21
CA PHE A 68 -4.80 2.72 4.28
C PHE A 68 -6.27 2.63 4.70
N ARG A 69 -6.55 2.47 6.00
CA ARG A 69 -7.92 2.46 6.54
C ARG A 69 -8.64 3.79 6.33
N ASP A 70 -7.93 4.89 6.53
CA ASP A 70 -8.51 6.24 6.58
C ASP A 70 -8.50 6.94 5.20
N ALA A 71 -7.81 6.37 4.21
CA ALA A 71 -7.67 6.89 2.86
C ALA A 71 -9.03 6.98 2.14
N LYS A 72 -9.27 8.13 1.50
CA LYS A 72 -10.45 8.39 0.66
C LYS A 72 -10.01 8.69 -0.77
N VAL A 73 -10.93 8.52 -1.71
CA VAL A 73 -10.74 8.96 -3.10
C VAL A 73 -10.31 10.43 -3.09
N ASP A 74 -9.34 10.76 -3.95
CA ASP A 74 -8.69 12.06 -4.07
C ASP A 74 -7.75 12.48 -2.92
N ASP A 75 -7.59 11.67 -1.86
CA ASP A 75 -6.49 11.89 -0.92
C ASP A 75 -5.14 11.77 -1.64
N LEU A 76 -4.19 12.62 -1.24
CA LEU A 76 -2.86 12.70 -1.81
C LEU A 76 -1.82 12.12 -0.85
N PHE A 77 -0.98 11.26 -1.40
CA PHE A 77 0.23 10.75 -0.75
C PHE A 77 1.44 11.09 -1.58
N TRP A 78 2.61 10.99 -0.97
CA TRP A 78 3.83 10.93 -1.75
C TRP A 78 4.71 9.76 -1.34
N THR A 79 5.44 9.25 -2.32
CA THR A 79 6.43 8.19 -2.16
C THR A 79 7.68 8.55 -2.97
N ARG A 80 8.69 7.69 -2.88
CA ARG A 80 9.95 7.83 -3.61
C ARG A 80 10.37 6.47 -4.16
N ASP A 81 10.77 6.43 -5.42
CA ASP A 81 11.32 5.22 -6.03
C ASP A 81 12.79 4.97 -5.61
N LEU A 82 13.41 3.96 -6.23
CA LEU A 82 14.80 3.59 -5.95
C LEU A 82 15.81 4.58 -6.54
N ASP A 83 15.44 5.30 -7.60
CA ASP A 83 16.26 6.34 -8.24
C ASP A 83 16.20 7.67 -7.48
N GLY A 84 15.31 7.79 -6.49
CA GLY A 84 15.13 8.99 -5.70
C GLY A 84 14.10 9.97 -6.26
N ARG A 85 13.35 9.61 -7.31
CA ARG A 85 12.30 10.47 -7.87
C ARG A 85 11.10 10.49 -6.95
N TYR A 86 10.52 11.67 -6.77
CA TYR A 86 9.33 11.85 -5.94
C TYR A 86 8.09 11.58 -6.78
N TRP A 87 7.15 10.86 -6.19
CA TRP A 87 5.88 10.54 -6.80
C TRP A 87 4.76 11.07 -5.93
N ILE A 88 3.83 11.83 -6.52
CA ILE A 88 2.55 12.18 -5.90
C ILE A 88 1.52 11.17 -6.36
N CYS A 89 0.84 10.53 -5.41
CA CYS A 89 -0.14 9.48 -5.66
C CYS A 89 -1.51 9.96 -5.20
N ARG A 90 -2.47 10.03 -6.13
CA ARG A 90 -3.88 10.37 -5.85
C ARG A 90 -4.72 9.10 -5.79
N VAL A 91 -5.45 8.89 -4.69
CA VAL A 91 -6.30 7.70 -4.52
C VAL A 91 -7.43 7.67 -5.53
N LYS A 92 -7.62 6.52 -6.17
CA LYS A 92 -8.68 6.29 -7.15
C LYS A 92 -9.87 5.51 -6.62
N SER A 93 -9.63 4.61 -5.67
CA SER A 93 -10.66 3.74 -5.10
C SER A 93 -10.24 3.28 -3.70
N PRO A 94 -11.18 2.69 -2.93
CA PRO A 94 -10.87 2.08 -1.66
C PRO A 94 -9.74 1.05 -1.75
N VAL A 95 -9.11 0.82 -0.61
CA VAL A 95 -8.08 -0.21 -0.45
C VAL A 95 -8.59 -1.59 -0.86
N GLU A 96 -7.75 -2.36 -1.54
CA GLU A 96 -8.01 -3.75 -1.91
C GLU A 96 -7.07 -4.67 -1.12
N VAL A 97 -7.64 -5.69 -0.48
CA VAL A 97 -6.85 -6.79 0.10
C VAL A 97 -6.36 -7.69 -1.03
N VAL A 98 -5.06 -7.98 -1.03
CA VAL A 98 -4.42 -8.87 -2.01
C VAL A 98 -3.47 -9.80 -1.25
N CYS A 99 -3.25 -11.02 -1.75
CA CYS A 99 -2.28 -11.94 -1.17
C CYS A 99 -1.19 -12.24 -2.21
N ASP A 100 -0.14 -11.43 -2.22
CA ASP A 100 1.09 -11.71 -2.98
C ASP A 100 2.21 -12.07 -2.02
N LYS A 101 2.47 -13.37 -1.86
CA LYS A 101 3.53 -13.87 -0.95
C LYS A 101 4.95 -13.61 -1.47
N ARG A 102 5.12 -13.30 -2.76
CA ARG A 102 6.42 -13.12 -3.41
C ARG A 102 6.93 -11.69 -3.19
N LEU A 103 6.05 -10.70 -3.38
CA LEU A 103 6.33 -9.29 -3.10
C LEU A 103 5.93 -8.87 -1.68
N ASP A 104 5.44 -9.80 -0.86
CA ASP A 104 4.86 -9.56 0.47
C ASP A 104 3.82 -8.42 0.42
N ILE A 105 2.84 -8.51 -0.47
CA ILE A 105 1.75 -7.51 -0.54
C ILE A 105 0.51 -8.11 0.11
N GLY A 106 0.03 -7.46 1.18
CA GLY A 106 -1.22 -7.78 1.86
C GLY A 106 -2.38 -6.85 1.52
N ALA A 107 -2.08 -5.61 1.12
CA ALA A 107 -3.08 -4.67 0.64
C ALA A 107 -2.49 -3.63 -0.32
N VAL A 108 -3.32 -3.12 -1.21
CA VAL A 108 -2.98 -2.07 -2.17
C VAL A 108 -4.01 -0.95 -2.14
N LEU A 109 -3.54 0.29 -2.28
CA LEU A 109 -4.37 1.44 -2.62
C LEU A 109 -4.20 1.72 -4.11
N PRO A 110 -5.25 1.58 -4.93
CA PRO A 110 -5.21 1.99 -6.32
C PRO A 110 -5.06 3.52 -6.43
N VAL A 111 -4.09 3.97 -7.22
CA VAL A 111 -3.74 5.39 -7.35
C VAL A 111 -3.53 5.81 -8.80
N GLU A 112 -3.54 7.12 -9.03
CA GLU A 112 -2.89 7.76 -10.16
C GLU A 112 -1.60 8.40 -9.65
N ALA A 113 -0.44 7.98 -10.18
CA ALA A 113 0.86 8.41 -9.69
C ALA A 113 1.57 9.28 -10.74
N TYR A 114 2.04 10.44 -10.30
CA TYR A 114 2.74 11.45 -11.10
C TYR A 114 4.14 11.65 -10.54
N ASN A 115 5.15 11.69 -11.41
CA ASN A 115 6.52 12.06 -11.04
C ASN A 115 6.94 13.36 -11.74
N PHE A 116 7.93 14.03 -11.15
CA PHE A 116 8.50 15.30 -11.62
C PHE A 116 10.02 15.23 -11.51
#